data_AF-U3TUL1-F1
#
_entry.id   AF-U3TUL1-F1
#
_cell.length_a   1.000
_cell.length_b   1.000
_cell.length_c   1.000
_cell.angle_alpha   90.00
_cell.angle_beta   90.00
_cell.angle_gamma   90.00
#
_symmetry.space_group_name_H-M   'P 1'
#
loop_
_entity.id
_entity.type
_entity.pdbx_description
1 polymer ?
#
loop_
_entity_poly.entity_id
_entity_poly.type
_entity_poly.pdbx_seq_one_letter_code
_entity_poly.pdbx_strand_id
1 'polypeptide(L)'
;MASIINISSAWTFEPTELFPTSAVFRAGLASFRKIFADTYAAENIRINNVQPGWIDSLPKTDERRESVPMQRYGTAAEVAADIAFLASPGAAYITGQNIRVDGGVTRSV
;
A
#
# COMPACT_ATOMS: atom_id res chain seq x y z
N MET A 1 22.04 -1.45 3.80
CA MET A 1 20.63 -1.61 4.25
C MET A 1 19.76 -1.63 3.02
N ALA A 2 19.14 -2.77 2.73
CA ALA A 2 18.28 -2.92 1.56
C ALA A 2 16.81 -2.70 1.93
N SER A 3 16.02 -2.17 1.01
CA SER A 3 14.59 -1.94 1.18
C SER A 3 13.85 -2.34 -0.07
N ILE A 4 12.92 -3.29 0.07
CA ILE A 4 12.00 -3.70 -1.00
C ILE A 4 10.63 -3.10 -0.67
N ILE A 5 10.04 -2.41 -1.64
CA ILE A 5 8.74 -1.74 -1.46
C ILE A 5 7.84 -2.15 -2.61
N ASN A 6 6.74 -2.83 -2.31
CA ASN A 6 5.77 -3.25 -3.30
C ASN A 6 4.60 -2.26 -3.37
N ILE A 7 4.12 -1.98 -4.58
CA ILE A 7 2.85 -1.25 -4.78
C ILE A 7 1.70 -2.26 -4.81
N SER A 8 0.96 -2.32 -3.70
CA SER A 8 -0.19 -3.17 -3.49
C SER A 8 -1.50 -2.40 -3.73
N SER A 9 -2.53 -2.57 -2.89
CA SER A 9 -3.87 -2.00 -3.04
C SER A 9 -4.57 -1.83 -1.70
N ALA A 10 -5.32 -0.75 -1.50
CA ALA A 10 -6.17 -0.58 -0.33
C ALA A 10 -7.23 -1.68 -0.21
N TRP A 11 -7.70 -2.23 -1.35
CA TRP A 11 -8.69 -3.32 -1.41
C TRP A 11 -8.11 -4.72 -1.11
N THR A 12 -6.91 -4.81 -0.54
CA THR A 12 -6.28 -6.11 -0.20
C THR A 12 -7.06 -6.87 0.87
N PHE A 13 -7.50 -6.16 1.92
CA PHE A 13 -8.23 -6.74 3.06
C PHE A 13 -9.70 -6.30 3.13
N GLU A 14 -10.10 -5.38 2.25
CA GLU A 14 -11.47 -4.95 2.03
C GLU A 14 -11.77 -5.04 0.52
N PRO A 15 -11.93 -6.26 -0.01
CA PRO A 15 -12.00 -6.49 -1.45
C PRO A 15 -13.28 -5.92 -2.07
N THR A 16 -13.20 -5.61 -3.37
CA THR A 16 -14.33 -5.19 -4.20
C THR A 16 -14.38 -6.04 -5.48
N GLU A 17 -15.58 -6.22 -6.02
CA GLU A 17 -15.81 -6.92 -7.29
C GLU A 17 -15.12 -6.26 -8.50
N LEU A 18 -14.73 -4.98 -8.38
CA LEU A 18 -14.00 -4.27 -9.44
C LEU A 18 -12.60 -4.87 -9.70
N PHE A 19 -11.98 -5.49 -8.69
CA PHE A 19 -10.57 -5.91 -8.74
C PHE A 19 -10.31 -7.30 -8.13
N PRO A 20 -10.99 -8.37 -8.60
CA PRO A 20 -10.99 -9.67 -7.92
C PRO A 20 -9.61 -10.32 -7.89
N THR A 21 -8.91 -10.38 -9.03
CA THR A 21 -7.57 -10.96 -9.10
C THR A 21 -6.54 -10.12 -8.35
N SER A 22 -6.68 -8.80 -8.43
CA SER A 22 -5.81 -7.86 -7.72
C SER A 22 -5.86 -8.07 -6.22
N ALA A 23 -7.07 -8.14 -5.64
CA ALA A 23 -7.26 -8.35 -4.21
C ALA A 23 -6.69 -9.70 -3.76
N VAL A 24 -7.01 -10.79 -4.47
CA VAL A 24 -6.53 -12.14 -4.14
C VAL A 24 -5.00 -12.22 -4.13
N PHE A 25 -4.34 -11.80 -5.21
CA PHE A 25 -2.89 -11.91 -5.28
C PHE A 25 -2.19 -10.94 -4.33
N ARG A 26 -2.78 -9.77 -4.04
CA ARG A 26 -2.21 -8.82 -3.08
C ARG A 26 -2.39 -9.24 -1.63
N ALA A 27 -3.44 -10.01 -1.32
CA ALA A 27 -3.57 -10.67 -0.03
C ALA A 27 -2.49 -11.74 0.14
N GLY A 28 -2.23 -12.54 -0.91
CA GLY A 28 -1.09 -13.45 -0.95
C GLY A 28 0.26 -12.73 -0.79
N LEU A 29 0.44 -11.59 -1.48
CA LEU A 29 1.63 -10.76 -1.36
C LEU A 29 1.83 -10.21 0.06
N ALA A 30 0.76 -9.88 0.78
CA ALA A 30 0.85 -9.45 2.17
C ALA A 30 1.40 -10.56 3.09
N SER A 31 0.96 -11.80 2.88
CA SER A 31 1.48 -12.97 3.60
C SER A 31 2.93 -13.25 3.23
N PHE A 32 3.25 -13.27 1.93
CA PHE A 32 4.64 -13.44 1.44
C PHE A 32 5.58 -12.41 2.05
N ARG A 33 5.18 -11.14 2.02
CA ARG A 33 5.95 -10.02 2.59
C ARG A 33 6.25 -10.26 4.07
N LYS A 34 5.30 -10.77 4.85
CA LYS A 34 5.53 -11.04 6.29
C LYS A 34 6.54 -12.17 6.50
N ILE A 35 6.42 -13.28 5.76
CA ILE A 35 7.39 -14.39 5.80
C ILE A 35 8.78 -13.90 5.41
N PHE A 36 8.88 -13.11 4.34
CA PHE A 36 10.14 -12.53 3.89
C PHE A 36 10.75 -11.61 4.96
N ALA A 37 9.95 -10.72 5.56
CA ALA A 37 10.40 -9.84 6.62
C ALA A 37 10.99 -10.63 7.80
N ASP A 38 10.30 -11.68 8.26
CA ASP A 38 10.77 -12.51 9.37
C ASP A 38 12.05 -13.29 9.03
N THR A 39 12.21 -13.68 7.77
CA THR A 39 13.38 -14.44 7.28
C THR A 39 14.64 -13.57 7.20
N TYR A 40 14.52 -12.35 6.67
CA TYR A 40 15.69 -11.52 6.31
C TYR A 40 15.93 -10.31 7.23
N ALA A 41 15.12 -10.10 8.26
CA ALA A 41 15.27 -8.96 9.17
C ALA A 41 16.65 -8.91 9.86
N ALA A 42 17.21 -10.06 10.26
CA ALA A 42 18.53 -10.12 10.90
C ALA A 42 19.68 -9.66 9.99
N GLU A 43 19.48 -9.70 8.67
CA GLU A 43 20.42 -9.22 7.65
C GLU A 43 20.22 -7.73 7.32
N ASN A 44 19.37 -7.03 8.07
CA ASN A 44 19.02 -5.63 7.85
C ASN A 44 18.44 -5.36 6.44
N ILE A 45 17.64 -6.32 5.96
CA ILE A 45 16.83 -6.23 4.75
C ILE A 45 15.37 -6.06 5.16
N ARG A 46 14.71 -5.05 4.60
CA ARG A 46 13.31 -4.73 4.91
C ARG A 46 12.42 -4.94 3.69
N ILE A 47 11.16 -5.28 3.95
CA ILE A 47 10.13 -5.34 2.93
C ILE A 47 8.82 -4.77 3.46
N ASN A 48 8.18 -3.88 2.70
CA ASN A 48 6.89 -3.29 3.03
C ASN A 48 5.99 -3.19 1.78
N ASN A 49 4.69 -3.06 2.00
CA ASN A 49 3.72 -2.83 0.95
C ASN A 49 3.07 -1.47 1.15
N VAL A 50 3.06 -0.64 0.12
CA VAL A 50 2.21 0.57 0.06
C VAL A 50 0.90 0.18 -0.61
N GLN A 51 -0.23 0.59 -0.05
CA GLN A 51 -1.57 0.21 -0.46
C GLN A 51 -2.38 1.45 -0.87
N PRO A 52 -2.25 1.92 -2.12
CA PRO A 52 -2.99 3.07 -2.60
C PRO A 52 -4.49 2.79 -2.74
N GLY A 53 -5.30 3.83 -2.51
CA GLY A 53 -6.72 3.87 -2.87
C GLY A 53 -6.94 4.37 -4.30
N TRP A 54 -7.87 5.32 -4.47
CA TRP A 54 -8.09 5.99 -5.76
C TRP A 54 -7.00 7.04 -6.04
N ILE A 55 -6.17 6.81 -7.05
CA ILE A 55 -5.02 7.66 -7.41
C ILE A 55 -5.17 8.26 -8.81
N ASP A 56 -4.68 9.50 -9.00
CA ASP A 56 -4.74 10.26 -10.25
C ASP A 56 -3.87 9.75 -11.41
N SER A 57 -3.23 8.59 -11.24
CA SER A 57 -2.50 7.88 -12.29
C SER A 57 -3.43 7.22 -13.33
N LEU A 58 -4.74 7.16 -13.05
CA LEU A 58 -5.77 6.64 -13.93
C LEU A 58 -6.95 7.62 -14.06
N PRO A 59 -7.82 7.49 -15.08
CA PRO A 59 -8.99 8.35 -15.25
C PRO A 59 -9.88 8.41 -14.01
N LYS A 60 -10.34 9.63 -13.68
CA LYS A 60 -11.16 9.92 -12.50
C LYS A 60 -12.65 9.84 -12.82
N THR A 61 -13.45 9.45 -11.85
CA THR A 61 -14.91 9.61 -11.88
C THR A 61 -15.37 10.31 -10.62
N ASP A 62 -16.47 11.06 -10.70
CA ASP A 62 -17.03 11.74 -9.52
C ASP A 62 -17.50 10.75 -8.47
N GLU A 63 -18.16 9.65 -8.88
CA GLU A 63 -18.58 8.58 -7.98
C GLU A 63 -17.44 8.05 -7.09
N ARG A 64 -16.28 7.76 -7.70
CA ARG A 64 -15.10 7.28 -6.96
C ARG A 64 -14.53 8.37 -6.07
N ARG A 65 -14.48 9.62 -6.54
CA ARG A 65 -14.01 10.78 -5.76
C ARG A 65 -14.87 10.97 -4.50
N GLU A 66 -16.18 10.90 -4.66
CA GLU A 66 -17.17 11.10 -3.59
C GLU A 66 -17.15 9.97 -2.55
N SER A 67 -16.76 8.75 -2.96
CA SER A 67 -16.57 7.62 -2.05
C SER A 67 -15.41 7.78 -1.06
N VAL A 68 -14.43 8.65 -1.35
CA VAL A 68 -13.26 8.88 -0.50
C VAL A 68 -13.61 9.90 0.58
N PRO A 69 -13.39 9.64 1.89
CA PRO A 69 -13.66 10.62 2.94
C PRO A 69 -12.95 11.96 2.76
N MET A 70 -11.72 11.98 2.25
CA MET A 70 -11.01 13.22 1.89
C MET A 70 -11.56 13.94 0.65
N GLN A 71 -12.60 13.41 -0.01
CA GLN A 71 -13.31 13.98 -1.16
C GLN A 71 -12.43 14.30 -2.38
N ARG A 72 -11.30 13.60 -2.50
CA ARG A 72 -10.35 13.73 -3.61
C ARG A 72 -9.66 12.41 -3.88
N TYR A 73 -9.13 12.30 -5.09
CA TYR A 73 -8.12 11.29 -5.39
C TYR A 73 -6.82 11.63 -4.68
N GLY A 74 -6.08 10.60 -4.29
CA GLY A 74 -4.66 10.74 -3.98
C GLY A 74 -3.86 11.03 -5.26
N THR A 75 -2.69 11.62 -5.11
CA THR A 75 -1.77 11.86 -6.22
C THR A 75 -0.71 10.76 -6.29
N ALA A 76 -0.19 10.48 -7.48
CA ALA A 76 0.98 9.61 -7.63
C ALA A 76 2.19 10.11 -6.79
N ALA A 77 2.31 11.42 -6.61
CA ALA A 77 3.35 12.03 -5.78
C ALA A 77 3.17 11.73 -4.28
N GLU A 78 1.94 11.67 -3.76
CA GLU A 78 1.67 11.28 -2.37
C GLU A 78 2.04 9.80 -2.12
N VAL A 79 1.75 8.92 -3.08
CA VAL A 79 2.20 7.51 -3.01
C VAL A 79 3.73 7.44 -3.08
N ALA A 80 4.36 8.21 -3.97
CA ALA A 80 5.82 8.27 -4.08
C ALA A 80 6.49 8.81 -2.82
N ALA A 81 5.85 9.75 -2.12
CA ALA A 81 6.35 10.29 -0.86
C ALA A 81 6.40 9.22 0.25
N ASP A 82 5.35 8.39 0.36
CA ASP A 82 5.35 7.25 1.31
C ASP A 82 6.43 6.21 0.96
N ILE A 83 6.58 5.88 -0.33
CA ILE A 83 7.68 5.02 -0.83
C ILE A 83 9.05 5.62 -0.48
N ALA A 84 9.25 6.93 -0.70
CA ALA A 84 10.50 7.62 -0.39
C ALA A 84 10.80 7.61 1.12
N PHE A 85 9.78 7.81 1.96
CA PHE A 85 9.93 7.66 3.42
C PHE A 85 10.35 6.23 3.79
N LEU A 86 9.68 5.21 3.26
CA LEU A 86 10.01 3.81 3.50
C LEU A 86 11.41 3.43 3.01
N ALA A 87 11.92 4.08 1.96
CA ALA A 87 13.28 3.91 1.46
C ALA A 87 14.33 4.66 2.30
N SER A 88 13.91 5.64 3.10
CA SER A 88 14.80 6.50 3.89
C SER A 88 15.37 5.79 5.14
N PRO A 89 16.45 6.31 5.75
CA PRO A 89 16.93 5.85 7.06
C PRO A 89 15.92 6.02 8.19
N GLY A 90 14.98 6.98 8.08
CA GLY A 90 13.96 7.22 9.11
C GLY A 90 12.99 6.04 9.28
N ALA A 91 12.84 5.20 8.26
CA ALA A 91 11.98 4.02 8.29
C ALA A 91 12.76 2.72 8.65
N ALA A 92 13.96 2.82 9.22
CA ALA A 92 14.83 1.66 9.45
C ALA A 92 14.23 0.57 10.35
N TYR A 93 13.27 0.92 11.20
CA TYR A 93 12.58 -0.03 12.07
C TYR A 93 11.20 -0.48 11.54
N ILE A 94 10.86 -0.13 10.29
CA ILE A 94 9.60 -0.49 9.65
C ILE A 94 9.87 -1.59 8.62
N THR A 95 9.43 -2.81 8.92
CA THR A 95 9.43 -3.96 8.01
C THR A 95 8.19 -4.82 8.28
N GLY A 96 7.73 -5.58 7.29
CA GLY A 96 6.57 -6.45 7.47
C GLY A 96 5.21 -5.73 7.37
N GLN A 97 5.16 -4.45 6.96
CA GLN A 97 3.97 -3.60 7.10
C GLN A 97 3.22 -3.35 5.80
N ASN A 98 1.88 -3.40 5.88
CA ASN A 98 0.96 -2.93 4.84
C ASN A 98 0.48 -1.54 5.23
N ILE A 99 0.81 -0.53 4.44
CA ILE A 99 0.52 0.87 4.76
C ILE A 99 -0.47 1.41 3.74
N ARG A 100 -1.66 1.79 4.20
CA ARG A 100 -2.72 2.34 3.35
C ARG A 100 -2.49 3.83 3.11
N VAL A 101 -2.62 4.23 1.85
CA VAL A 101 -2.52 5.62 1.37
C VAL A 101 -3.74 5.90 0.51
N ASP A 102 -4.89 6.11 1.15
CA ASP A 102 -6.19 5.89 0.50
C ASP A 102 -7.25 6.96 0.80
N GLY A 103 -6.86 8.06 1.44
CA GLY A 103 -7.78 9.13 1.83
C GLY A 103 -8.90 8.68 2.78
N GLY A 104 -8.69 7.55 3.47
CA GLY A 104 -9.63 6.96 4.42
C GLY A 104 -10.72 6.10 3.77
N VAL A 105 -10.61 5.72 2.49
CA VAL A 105 -11.69 4.99 1.81
C VAL A 105 -11.98 3.62 2.44
N THR A 106 -10.96 2.92 2.93
CA THR A 106 -11.12 1.68 3.69
C THR A 106 -11.66 1.95 5.10
N ARG A 107 -12.18 0.91 5.77
CA ARG A 107 -12.96 1.02 7.02
C ARG A 107 -12.22 0.50 8.25
N SER A 108 -11.41 -0.52 8.07
CA SER A 108 -10.67 -1.18 9.14
C SER A 108 -9.65 -0.23 9.77
N VAL A 109 -9.42 -0.38 11.08
CA VAL A 109 -8.38 0.37 11.83
C VAL A 109 -6.97 0.03 11.36
#